data_AF-A0A6Y2KEB4-F1
#
_entry.id   AF-A0A6Y2KEB4-F1
#
_cell.length_a   1.000
_cell.length_b   1.000
_cell.length_c   1.000
_cell.angle_alpha   90.00
_cell.angle_beta   90.00
_cell.angle_gamma   90.00
#
_symmetry.space_group_name_H-M   'P 1'
#
loop_
_entity.id
_entity.type
_entity.pdbx_description
1 polymer ?
#
loop_
_entity_poly.entity_id
_entity_poly.type
_entity_poly.pdbx_seq_one_letter_code
_entity_poly.pdbx_strand_id
1 'polypeptide(L)' 'MKKTRYTEEQIAFALKQAETGTRVGEVCRKMGISEATFYNWKKKFAGLGVTELRRLRQLEDENQRLKKLVAELSLD' A
#
# COMPACT_ATOMS: atom_id res chain seq x y z
N MET A 1 2.21 -0.13 11.89
CA MET A 1 0.95 0.41 11.31
C MET A 1 -0.21 -0.46 11.75
N LYS A 2 -1.35 0.10 12.19
CA LYS A 2 -2.56 -0.72 12.44
C LYS A 2 -2.86 -1.50 11.15
N LYS A 3 -3.06 -2.83 11.25
CA LYS A 3 -3.46 -3.66 10.10
C LYS A 3 -4.76 -3.08 9.56
N THR A 4 -4.69 -2.42 8.41
CA THR A 4 -5.89 -1.95 7.74
C THR A 4 -6.59 -3.17 7.13
N ARG A 5 -7.92 -3.14 7.03
CA ARG A 5 -8.70 -4.21 6.39
C ARG A 5 -8.26 -4.47 4.94
N TYR A 6 -7.62 -3.49 4.31
CA TYR A 6 -7.17 -3.53 2.92
C TYR A 6 -5.64 -3.65 2.85
N THR A 7 -5.16 -4.46 1.91
CA THR A 7 -3.72 -4.52 1.62
C THR A 7 -3.29 -3.29 0.85
N GLU A 8 -1.99 -2.98 0.86
CA GLU A 8 -1.45 -1.86 0.10
C GLU A 8 -1.67 -2.04 -1.41
N GLU A 9 -1.62 -3.28 -1.91
CA GLU A 9 -1.94 -3.59 -3.30
C GLU A 9 -3.39 -3.27 -3.65
N GLN A 10 -4.34 -3.60 -2.76
CA GLN A 10 -5.76 -3.28 -2.97
C GLN A 10 -5.99 -1.76 -2.98
N ILE A 11 -5.32 -1.03 -2.10
CA ILE A 11 -5.37 0.43 -2.05
C ILE A 11 -4.77 1.02 -3.34
N ALA A 12 -3.59 0.55 -3.75
CA ALA A 12 -2.91 0.99 -4.96
C ALA A 12 -3.75 0.74 -6.22
N PHE A 13 -4.41 -0.42 -6.30
CA PHE A 13 -5.30 -0.77 -7.39
C PHE A 13 -6.54 0.15 -7.47
N ALA A 14 -7.12 0.49 -6.32
CA ALA A 14 -8.24 1.43 -6.25
C ALA A 14 -7.83 2.84 -6.72
N LEU A 15 -6.67 3.33 -6.28
CA LEU A 15 -6.14 4.63 -6.71
C LEU A 15 -5.85 4.67 -8.21
N LYS A 16 -5.22 3.61 -8.75
CA LYS A 16 -4.92 3.50 -10.19
C LYS A 16 -6.17 3.51 -11.06
N GLN A 17 -7.25 2.83 -10.66
CA GLN A 17 -8.51 2.85 -11.41
C GLN A 17 -9.04 4.29 -11.58
N ALA A 18 -8.98 5.09 -10.52
CA ALA A 18 -9.39 6.48 -10.57
C ALA A 18 -8.46 7.35 -11.44
N GLU A 19 -7.16 7.11 -11.40
CA GLU A 19 -6.18 7.77 -12.29
C GLU A 19 -6.41 7.43 -13.76
N THR A 20 -6.83 6.20 -14.07
CA THR A 20 -7.16 5.76 -15.43
C THR A 20 -8.58 6.14 -15.88
N GLY A 21 -9.31 6.94 -15.08
CA GLY A 21 -10.60 7.53 -15.49
C GLY A 21 -11.85 6.86 -14.92
N THR A 22 -11.75 5.82 -14.07
CA THR A 22 -12.92 5.31 -13.34
C THR A 22 -13.39 6.34 -12.32
N ARG A 23 -14.71 6.57 -12.22
CA ARG A 23 -15.26 7.52 -11.23
C ARG A 23 -14.98 7.02 -9.80
N VAL A 24 -14.53 7.92 -8.92
CA VAL A 24 -14.20 7.60 -7.52
C VAL A 24 -15.37 6.93 -6.79
N GLY A 25 -16.60 7.40 -7.00
CA GLY A 25 -17.79 6.80 -6.40
C GLY A 25 -18.03 5.34 -6.82
N GLU A 26 -17.67 4.96 -8.06
CA GLU A 26 -17.76 3.57 -8.53
C GLU A 26 -16.69 2.69 -7.87
N VAL A 27 -15.46 3.19 -7.77
CA VAL A 27 -14.37 2.51 -7.06
C VAL A 27 -14.76 2.28 -5.60
N CYS A 28 -15.30 3.30 -4.95
CA CYS A 28 -15.75 3.23 -3.56
C CYS A 28 -16.85 2.20 -3.36
N ARG A 29 -17.85 2.17 -4.26
CA ARG A 29 -18.95 1.20 -4.23
C ARG A 29 -18.46 -0.24 -4.40
N LYS A 30 -17.56 -0.50 -5.34
CA LYS A 30 -16.99 -1.85 -5.58
C LYS A 30 -16.14 -2.33 -4.40
N MET A 31 -15.39 -1.43 -3.77
CA MET A 31 -14.50 -1.72 -2.64
C MET A 31 -15.22 -1.78 -1.28
N GLY A 32 -16.46 -1.28 -1.21
CA GLY A 32 -17.21 -1.16 0.04
C GLY A 32 -16.61 -0.12 1.00
N ILE A 33 -16.08 0.98 0.48
CA ILE A 33 -15.47 2.08 1.25
C ILE A 33 -16.21 3.40 1.01
N SER A 34 -16.01 4.38 1.88
CA SER A 34 -16.46 5.75 1.63
C SER A 34 -15.46 6.51 0.77
N GLU A 35 -15.93 7.57 0.10
CA GLU A 35 -15.05 8.48 -0.63
C GLU A 35 -14.02 9.15 0.30
N ALA A 36 -14.39 9.42 1.55
CA ALA A 36 -13.46 9.95 2.54
C ALA A 36 -12.28 8.98 2.78
N THR A 37 -12.53 7.67 2.87
CA THR A 37 -11.47 6.65 2.96
C THR A 37 -10.58 6.69 1.71
N PHE A 38 -11.18 6.76 0.52
CA PHE A 38 -10.44 6.85 -0.74
C PHE A 38 -9.52 8.09 -0.77
N TYR A 39 -10.03 9.27 -0.41
CA TYR A 39 -9.21 10.49 -0.41
C TYR A 39 -8.13 10.48 0.69
N ASN A 40 -8.38 9.83 1.83
CA ASN A 40 -7.34 9.59 2.84
C ASN A 40 -6.21 8.70 2.31
N TRP A 41 -6.55 7.64 1.56
CA TRP A 41 -5.55 6.83 0.86
C TRP A 41 -4.83 7.64 -0.20
N LYS A 42 -5.56 8.41 -1.02
CA LYS A 42 -4.96 9.29 -2.01
C LYS A 42 -4.00 10.27 -1.33
N LYS A 43 -4.34 10.90 -0.21
CA LYS A 43 -3.41 11.79 0.51
C LYS A 43 -2.17 11.06 1.05
N LYS A 44 -2.33 9.83 1.53
CA LYS A 44 -1.24 9.03 2.10
C LYS A 44 -0.31 8.43 1.05
N PHE A 45 -0.84 8.07 -0.10
CA PHE A 45 -0.15 7.34 -1.16
C PHE A 45 0.00 8.14 -2.45
N ALA A 46 -0.51 9.38 -2.53
CA ALA A 46 -0.29 10.28 -3.67
C ALA A 46 1.21 10.50 -3.87
N GLY A 47 1.67 10.28 -5.10
CA GLY A 47 3.08 10.34 -5.47
C GLY A 47 3.82 9.00 -5.41
N LEU A 48 3.26 7.99 -4.74
CA LEU A 48 3.76 6.62 -4.80
C LEU A 48 2.93 5.86 -5.83
N GLY A 49 3.44 5.75 -7.06
CA GLY A 49 2.86 4.87 -8.07
C GLY A 49 2.81 3.42 -7.58
N VAL A 50 1.98 2.59 -8.22
CA VAL A 50 1.89 1.14 -7.89
C VAL A 50 3.27 0.46 -7.92
N THR A 51 4.18 0.94 -8.78
CA THR A 51 5.58 0.48 -8.88
C THR A 51 6.39 0.84 -7.64
N GLU A 52 6.34 2.09 -7.18
CA GLU A 52 6.97 2.55 -5.94
C GLU A 52 6.47 1.80 -4.71
N LEU A 53 5.16 1.51 -4.64
CA LEU A 53 4.60 0.70 -3.54
C LEU A 53 5.13 -0.74 -3.55
N ARG A 54 5.23 -1.35 -4.73
CA ARG A 54 5.82 -2.70 -4.88
C ARG A 54 7.30 -2.71 -4.46
N ARG A 55 8.05 -1.69 -4.87
CA ARG A 55 9.46 -1.53 -4.54
C ARG A 55 9.65 -1.30 -3.04
N LEU A 56 8.80 -0.48 -2.43
CA LEU A 56 8.83 -0.23 -0.98
C LEU A 56 8.64 -1.53 -0.20
N ARG A 57 7.63 -2.34 -0.58
CA ARG A 57 7.38 -3.63 0.07
C ARG A 57 8.54 -4.62 -0.07
N GLN A 58 9.15 -4.69 -1.26
CA GLN A 58 10.34 -5.53 -1.46
C GLN A 58 11.51 -5.09 -0.56
N LEU A 59 11.74 -3.78 -0.46
CA LEU A 59 12.79 -3.23 0.40
C LEU A 59 12.51 -3.49 1.88
N GLU A 60 11.25 -3.42 2.32
CA GLU A 60 10.85 -3.75 3.70
C GLU A 60 11.08 -5.24 4.02
N ASP A 61 10.66 -6.14 3.13
CA ASP A 61 10.85 -7.59 3.30
C ASP A 61 12.34 -7.95 3.36
N GLU A 62 13.16 -7.33 2.50
CA GLU A 62 14.61 -7.55 2.48
C GLU A 62 15.28 -6.99 3.73
N ASN A 63 14.89 -5.79 4.17
CA ASN A 63 15.39 -5.20 5.41
C ASN A 63 15.06 -6.07 6.63
N GLN A 64 13.86 -6.66 6.66
CA GLN A 64 13.46 -7.57 7.73
C GLN A 64 14.30 -8.84 7.75
N ARG A 65 14.58 -9.44 6.57
CA ARG A 65 15.48 -10.60 6.45
C ARG A 65 16.90 -10.26 6.91
N LEU A 66 17.43 -9.12 6.46
CA LEU A 66 18.76 -8.66 6.85
C LEU A 66 18.86 -8.45 8.37
N LYS A 67 17.87 -7.80 8.98
CA LYS A 67 17.82 -7.62 10.44
C LYS A 67 17.80 -8.95 11.19
N LYS A 68 17.07 -9.94 10.68
CA LYS A 68 17.04 -11.29 11.28
C LYS A 68 18.42 -11.96 11.19
N LEU A 69 19.05 -11.91 10.02
CA LEU A 69 20.38 -12.48 9.80
C LEU A 69 21.43 -11.81 10.69
N VAL A 70 21.40 -10.48 10.79
CA VAL A 70 22.28 -9.71 11.68
C VAL A 70 22.07 -10.09 13.13
N ALA A 71 20.82 -10.23 13.58
CA ALA A 71 20.53 -10.66 14.95
C ALA A 71 21.06 -12.08 15.23
N GLU A 72 20.89 -13.01 14.29
CA GLU A 72 21.43 -14.37 14.39
C GLU A 72 22.96 -14.39 14.45
N LEU A 73 23.63 -13.57 13.62
CA LEU A 73 25.10 -13.44 13.60
C LEU A 73 25.68 -12.66 14.79
N SER A 74 24.88 -11.84 15.47
CA SER A 74 25.31 -11.06 16.65
C SER A 74 25.08 -11.78 17.97
N LEU A 75 24.49 -12.98 17.94
CA LEU A 75 24.26 -13.84 19.10
C LEU A 75 25.40 -14.87 19.30
N ASP A 76 26.36 -14.96 18.37
CA ASP A 76 27.69 -15.55 18.55
C ASP A 76 28.69 -14.52 19.09
#